data_AF-A0A932P170-F1
#
_entry.id   AF-A0A932P170-F1
#
_cell.length_a   1.000
_cell.length_b   1.000
_cell.length_c   1.000
_cell.angle_alpha   90.00
_cell.angle_beta   90.00
_cell.angle_gamma   90.00
#
_symmetry.space_group_name_H-M   'P 1'
#
loop_
_entity.id
_entity.type
_entity.pdbx_description
1 polymer ?
#
loop_
_entity_poly.entity_id
_entity_poly.type
_entity_poly.pdbx_seq_one_letter_code
_entity_poly.pdbx_strand_id
1 'polypeptide(L)'
;MTKISDQRAIINRRALLLRLGELAQEDLPKNKRRLKILEVFKQALAQGRAEVRSRFDSRGDGSQTVRENCFLIDQLVRLVHDYACEHEFPQGVRTSGEAMSLVAVGGYGR
;
A
#
# COMPACT_ATOMS: atom_id res chain seq x y z
N MET A 1 4.12 -21.93 -6.04
CA MET A 1 4.43 -20.51 -6.33
C MET A 1 5.69 -20.13 -5.59
N THR A 2 6.67 -19.53 -6.26
CA THR A 2 7.91 -19.04 -5.63
C THR A 2 7.58 -17.88 -4.70
N LYS A 3 7.93 -18.01 -3.41
CA LYS A 3 7.67 -16.99 -2.40
C LYS A 3 8.57 -15.78 -2.65
N ILE A 4 8.01 -14.57 -2.65
CA ILE A 4 8.81 -13.33 -2.69
C ILE A 4 9.65 -13.27 -1.42
N SER A 5 10.98 -13.27 -1.56
CA SER A 5 11.90 -13.14 -0.45
C SER A 5 11.92 -11.71 0.07
N ASP A 6 12.16 -11.57 1.38
CA ASP A 6 12.27 -10.28 2.07
C ASP A 6 11.27 -9.21 1.60
N GLN A 7 9.98 -9.51 1.78
CA GLN A 7 8.88 -8.63 1.37
C GLN A 7 8.92 -7.25 2.04
N ARG A 8 9.53 -7.15 3.24
CA ARG A 8 9.59 -5.90 4.00
C ARG A 8 10.56 -4.90 3.38
N ALA A 9 11.60 -5.37 2.67
CA ALA A 9 12.46 -4.51 1.89
C ALA A 9 11.70 -3.86 0.72
N ILE A 10 10.74 -4.57 0.10
CA ILE A 10 9.89 -3.98 -0.95
C ILE A 10 8.89 -2.99 -0.34
N ILE A 11 8.20 -3.39 0.72
CA ILE A 11 7.25 -2.51 1.41
C ILE A 11 7.03 -2.93 2.87
N ASN A 12 7.40 -2.05 3.80
CA ASN A 12 7.19 -2.28 5.23
C ASN A 12 5.82 -1.74 5.67
N ARG A 13 4.78 -2.55 5.51
CA ARG A 13 3.39 -2.20 5.87
C ARG A 13 3.23 -1.74 7.31
N ARG A 14 3.93 -2.37 8.26
CA ARG A 14 3.84 -2.02 9.69
C ARG A 14 4.33 -0.61 9.95
N ALA A 15 5.48 -0.25 9.37
CA ALA A 15 6.02 1.10 9.49
C ALA A 15 5.11 2.14 8.82
N LEU A 16 4.54 1.80 7.66
CA LEU A 16 3.61 2.69 6.96
C LEU A 16 2.31 2.91 7.74
N LEU A 17 1.68 1.87 8.27
CA LEU A 17 0.46 2.00 9.08
C LEU A 17 0.70 2.87 10.32
N LEU A 18 1.82 2.67 11.02
CA LEU A 18 2.20 3.52 12.16
C LEU A 18 2.28 4.99 11.72
N ARG A 19 3.03 5.26 10.63
CA ARG A 19 3.24 6.61 10.12
C ARG A 19 1.94 7.27 9.66
N LEU A 20 1.07 6.52 8.99
CA LEU A 20 -0.23 7.00 8.54
C LEU A 20 -1.15 7.32 9.72
N GLY A 21 -1.16 6.46 10.74
CA GLY A 21 -1.92 6.68 11.98
C GLY A 21 -1.46 7.94 12.74
N GLU A 22 -0.14 8.17 12.84
CA GLU A 22 0.41 9.42 13.41
C GLU A 22 -0.10 10.65 12.65
N LEU A 23 0.01 10.63 11.32
CA LEU A 23 -0.45 11.72 10.45
C LEU A 23 -1.97 11.93 10.54
N ALA A 24 -2.74 10.86 10.75
CA ALA A 24 -4.19 10.92 10.90
C ALA A 24 -4.61 11.71 12.15
N GLN A 25 -3.82 11.61 13.22
CA GLN A 25 -4.05 12.28 14.51
C GLN A 25 -3.53 13.72 14.58
N GLU A 26 -2.76 14.17 13.58
CA GLU A 26 -2.29 15.56 13.53
C GLU A 26 -3.47 16.54 13.40
N ASP A 27 -3.46 17.60 14.21
CA ASP A 27 -4.43 18.70 14.12
C ASP A 27 -4.12 19.60 12.91
N LEU A 28 -4.47 19.09 11.73
CA LEU A 28 -4.33 19.76 10.46
C LEU A 28 -5.66 19.85 9.73
N PRO A 29 -5.88 20.91 8.95
CA PRO A 29 -6.95 20.95 7.97
C PRO A 29 -6.95 19.71 7.06
N LYS A 30 -8.13 19.16 6.78
CA LYS A 30 -8.31 17.90 6.03
C LYS A 30 -7.52 17.85 4.72
N ASN A 31 -7.49 18.95 3.97
CA ASN A 31 -6.75 19.05 2.71
C ASN A 31 -5.22 18.91 2.91
N LYS A 32 -4.67 19.55 3.94
CA LYS A 32 -3.23 19.46 4.28
C LYS A 32 -2.87 18.05 4.75
N ARG A 33 -3.71 17.44 5.59
CA ARG A 33 -3.53 16.05 6.03
C ARG A 33 -3.53 15.08 4.85
N ARG A 34 -4.52 15.20 3.95
CA ARG A 34 -4.62 14.39 2.72
C ARG A 34 -3.36 14.48 1.86
N LEU A 35 -2.77 15.67 1.70
CA LEU A 35 -1.52 15.85 0.94
C LEU A 35 -0.34 15.12 1.59
N LYS A 36 -0.19 15.21 2.92
CA LYS A 36 0.85 14.47 3.65
C LYS A 36 0.69 12.95 3.52
N ILE A 37 -0.54 12.45 3.66
CA ILE A 37 -0.85 11.02 3.51
C ILE A 37 -0.54 10.53 2.09
N LEU A 38 -0.96 11.29 1.07
CA LEU A 38 -0.64 10.98 -0.32
C LEU A 38 0.87 10.91 -0.56
N GLU A 39 1.63 11.81 0.06
CA GLU A 39 3.07 11.85 -0.06
C GLU A 39 3.74 10.59 0.54
N VAL A 40 3.25 10.09 1.67
CA VAL A 40 3.70 8.82 2.25
C VAL A 40 3.50 7.66 1.27
N PHE A 41 2.33 7.56 0.62
CA PHE A 41 2.08 6.51 -0.37
C PHE A 41 2.97 6.63 -1.61
N LYS A 42 3.22 7.86 -2.10
CA LYS A 42 4.14 8.11 -3.22
C LYS A 42 5.56 7.66 -2.88
N GLN A 43 6.04 8.00 -1.69
CA GLN A 43 7.36 7.61 -1.22
C GLN A 43 7.47 6.09 -1.10
N ALA A 44 6.47 5.42 -0.53
CA ALA A 44 6.42 3.97 -0.43
C ALA A 44 6.46 3.29 -1.82
N LEU A 45 5.71 3.81 -2.80
CA LEU A 45 5.73 3.33 -4.18
C LEU A 45 7.10 3.51 -4.83
N ALA A 46 7.73 4.68 -4.65
CA ALA A 46 9.04 4.98 -5.22
C ALA A 46 10.12 4.07 -4.62
N GLN A 47 10.15 3.93 -3.29
CA GLN A 47 11.10 3.07 -2.58
C GLN A 47 10.93 1.60 -2.96
N GLY A 48 9.69 1.10 -2.98
CA GLY A 48 9.43 -0.28 -3.38
C GLY A 48 9.84 -0.56 -4.83
N ARG A 49 9.59 0.37 -5.76
CA ARG A 49 10.06 0.24 -7.15
C ARG A 49 11.59 0.24 -7.24
N ALA A 50 12.26 1.08 -6.46
CA ALA A 50 13.73 1.12 -6.42
C ALA A 50 14.32 -0.20 -5.90
N GLU A 51 13.72 -0.79 -4.85
CA GLU A 51 14.12 -2.10 -4.35
C GLU A 51 13.93 -3.20 -5.40
N VAL A 52 12.75 -3.27 -6.03
CA VAL A 52 12.48 -4.27 -7.08
C VAL A 52 13.43 -4.08 -8.27
N ARG A 53 13.75 -2.83 -8.62
CA ARG A 53 14.73 -2.53 -9.66
C ARG A 53 16.12 -3.04 -9.28
N SER A 54 16.57 -2.78 -8.06
CA SER A 54 17.87 -3.27 -7.56
C SER A 54 17.96 -4.80 -7.61
N ARG A 55 16.88 -5.51 -7.25
CA ARG A 55 16.79 -6.97 -7.36
C ARG A 55 16.89 -7.45 -8.80
N PHE A 56 16.18 -6.79 -9.72
CA PHE A 56 16.27 -7.11 -11.14
C PHE A 56 17.67 -6.90 -11.68
N ASP A 57 18.31 -5.77 -11.39
CA ASP A 57 19.67 -5.47 -11.84
C ASP A 57 20.68 -6.49 -11.30
N SER A 58 20.41 -7.07 -10.12
CA SER A 58 21.25 -8.11 -9.50
C SER A 58 21.01 -9.53 -10.04
N ARG A 59 19.76 -9.89 -10.38
CA ARG A 59 19.36 -11.28 -10.69
C ARG A 59 19.02 -11.52 -12.16
N GLY A 60 18.60 -10.49 -12.88
CA GLY A 60 18.14 -10.56 -14.28
C GLY A 60 16.81 -11.29 -14.50
N ASP A 61 16.07 -11.66 -13.46
CA ASP A 61 14.82 -12.43 -13.59
C ASP A 61 13.60 -11.52 -13.77
N GLY A 62 13.14 -11.41 -15.03
CA GLY A 62 11.94 -10.63 -15.37
C GLY A 62 10.64 -11.19 -14.77
N SER A 63 10.50 -12.51 -14.67
CA SER A 63 9.29 -13.14 -14.11
C SER A 63 9.18 -12.88 -12.61
N GLN A 64 10.29 -12.94 -11.88
CA GLN A 64 10.34 -12.54 -10.47
C GLN A 64 10.03 -11.04 -10.31
N THR A 65 10.62 -10.20 -11.16
CA THR A 65 10.42 -8.74 -11.13
C THR A 65 8.95 -8.35 -11.30
N VAL A 66 8.23 -9.01 -12.21
CA VAL A 66 6.78 -8.78 -12.39
C VAL A 66 6.02 -9.15 -11.11
N ARG A 67 6.31 -10.32 -10.51
CA ARG A 67 5.67 -10.75 -9.26
C ARG A 67 5.92 -9.79 -8.11
N GLU A 68 7.14 -9.29 -7.98
CA GLU A 68 7.51 -8.32 -6.93
C GLU A 68 6.82 -6.96 -7.11
N ASN A 69 6.69 -6.49 -8.36
CA ASN A 69 5.91 -5.29 -8.67
C ASN A 69 4.41 -5.47 -8.37
N CYS A 70 3.82 -6.60 -8.77
CA CYS A 70 2.43 -6.92 -8.43
C CYS A 70 2.24 -6.90 -6.91
N PHE A 71 3.12 -7.57 -6.17
CA PHE A 71 3.07 -7.58 -4.71
C PHE A 71 3.13 -6.17 -4.11
N LEU A 72 4.01 -5.29 -4.59
CA LEU A 72 4.09 -3.90 -4.16
C LEU A 72 2.75 -3.17 -4.34
N ILE A 73 2.15 -3.28 -5.53
CA ILE A 73 0.86 -2.65 -5.82
C ILE A 73 -0.25 -3.22 -4.95
N ASP A 74 -0.32 -4.55 -4.79
CA ASP A 74 -1.30 -5.20 -3.91
C ASP A 74 -1.21 -4.68 -2.47
N GLN A 75 0.01 -4.50 -1.96
CA GLN A 75 0.19 -3.98 -0.60
C GLN A 75 -0.21 -2.50 -0.51
N LEU A 76 0.10 -1.68 -1.51
CA LEU A 76 -0.30 -0.28 -1.52
C LEU A 76 -1.83 -0.13 -1.57
N VAL A 77 -2.51 -0.89 -2.43
CA VAL A 77 -3.97 -0.87 -2.54
C VAL A 77 -4.61 -1.30 -1.21
N ARG A 78 -4.08 -2.34 -0.56
CA ARG A 78 -4.53 -2.76 0.78
C ARG A 78 -4.35 -1.66 1.82
N LEU A 79 -3.17 -1.04 1.90
CA LEU A 79 -2.91 0.04 2.86
C LEU A 79 -3.82 1.26 2.64
N VAL A 80 -4.11 1.60 1.38
CA VAL A 80 -5.05 2.69 1.06
C VAL A 80 -6.46 2.34 1.52
N HIS A 81 -6.90 1.10 1.30
CA HIS A 81 -8.22 0.63 1.78
C HIS A 81 -8.30 0.59 3.30
N ASP A 82 -7.28 0.06 3.97
CA ASP A 82 -7.19 0.04 5.44
C ASP A 82 -7.29 1.47 6.00
N TYR A 83 -6.49 2.41 5.47
CA TYR A 83 -6.52 3.81 5.89
C TYR A 83 -7.89 4.47 5.64
N ALA A 84 -8.50 4.22 4.47
CA ALA A 84 -9.81 4.77 4.15
C ALA A 84 -10.90 4.26 5.09
N CYS A 85 -10.90 2.95 5.39
CA CYS A 85 -11.86 2.34 6.30
C CYS A 85 -11.67 2.81 7.75
N GLU A 86 -10.44 3.04 8.18
CA GLU A 86 -10.15 3.42 9.57
C GLU A 86 -10.33 4.92 9.82
N HIS A 87 -9.98 5.79 8.86
CA HIS A 87 -9.87 7.22 9.11
C HIS A 87 -10.81 8.11 8.27
N GLU A 88 -11.15 7.71 7.05
CA GLU A 88 -12.02 8.53 6.19
C GLU A 88 -13.49 8.11 6.27
N PHE A 89 -13.74 6.82 6.49
CA PHE A 89 -15.07 6.21 6.61
C PHE A 89 -15.15 5.27 7.82
N PRO A 90 -14.93 5.77 9.05
CA PRO A 90 -15.00 4.93 10.23
C PRO A 90 -16.42 4.38 10.40
N GLN A 91 -16.56 3.06 10.44
CA GLN A 91 -17.83 2.42 10.78
C GLN A 91 -18.15 2.66 12.25
N GLY A 92 -19.15 3.50 12.55
CA GLY A 92 -19.56 3.78 13.93
C GLY A 92 -20.17 2.57 14.64
N VAL A 93 -20.98 1.78 13.92
CA VAL A 93 -21.52 0.49 14.35
C VAL A 93 -21.34 -0.46 13.17
N ARG A 94 -20.61 -1.57 13.34
CA ARG A 94 -20.38 -2.56 12.28
C ARG A 94 -21.69 -3.23 11.88
N THR A 95 -22.42 -2.63 10.95
CA THR A 95 -23.53 -3.29 10.26
C THR A 95 -22.99 -3.91 8.97
N SER A 96 -23.59 -5.01 8.51
CA SER A 96 -23.19 -5.65 7.25
C SER A 96 -23.43 -4.78 6.01
N GLY A 97 -24.11 -3.63 6.15
CA GLY A 97 -24.44 -2.71 5.07
C GLY A 97 -23.35 -1.70 4.72
N GLU A 98 -22.32 -1.52 5.56
CA GLU A 98 -21.31 -0.46 5.40
C GLU A 98 -19.92 -0.97 4.97
N ALA A 99 -19.81 -2.25 4.56
CA ALA A 99 -18.54 -2.85 4.21
C ALA A 99 -17.97 -2.30 2.89
N MET A 100 -16.81 -1.65 2.96
CA MET A 100 -16.07 -1.23 1.77
C MET A 100 -15.31 -2.43 1.18
N SER A 101 -15.58 -2.73 -0.09
CA SER A 101 -14.95 -3.85 -0.81
C SER A 101 -14.04 -3.34 -1.93
N LEU A 102 -12.97 -4.10 -2.21
CA LEU A 102 -12.09 -3.90 -3.35
C LEU A 102 -12.26 -5.04 -4.36
N VAL A 103 -12.48 -4.69 -5.62
CA VAL A 103 -12.56 -5.67 -6.72
C VAL A 103 -11.55 -5.28 -7.79
N ALA A 104 -10.58 -6.16 -8.02
CA ALA A 104 -9.65 -6.03 -9.13
C ALA A 104 -10.33 -6.51 -10.42
N VAL A 105 -10.23 -5.71 -11.49
CA VAL A 105 -10.82 -6.04 -12.80
C VAL A 105 -9.75 -6.05 -13.89
N GLY A 106 -10.09 -6.65 -15.03
CA GLY A 106 -9.22 -6.71 -16.19
C GLY A 106 -7.89 -7.39 -15.88
N GLY A 107 -6.79 -6.85 -16.43
CA GLY A 107 -5.48 -7.46 -16.30
C GLY A 107 -4.97 -7.60 -14.86
N TYR A 108 -5.41 -6.77 -13.92
CA TYR A 108 -4.94 -6.85 -12.53
C TYR A 108 -5.67 -7.93 -11.72
N GLY A 109 -6.89 -8.33 -12.13
CA GLY A 109 -7.71 -9.30 -11.41
C GLY A 109 -7.51 -10.77 -11.84
N ARG A 110 -6.59 -11.05 -12.77
CA ARG A 110 -6.26 -12.41 -13.25
C ARG A 110 -5.20 -13.08 -12.39
#